data_AF-A0ABD4SY96-F1
#
_entry.id   AF-A0ABD4SY96-F1
#
_cell.length_a   1.000
_cell.length_b   1.000
_cell.length_c   1.000
_cell.angle_alpha   90.00
_cell.angle_beta   90.00
_cell.angle_gamma   90.00
#
_symmetry.space_group_name_H-M   'P 1'
#
loop_
_entity.id
_entity.type
_entity.pdbx_description
1 polymer ?
#
loop_
_entity_poly.entity_id
_entity_poly.type
_entity_poly.pdbx_seq_one_letter_code
_entity_poly.pdbx_strand_id
1 'polypeptide(L)'
;MHPCFVISKFDFNKNDLNNLLYFYYPIIGSQCSTLFRYLLSIKNVDETVDYEFLEKIFEINFENFNKNREILESLNLIETFYDSEQKKYFINLKAPLNSNQIDKNPYLKSLIVQKITLSTYTNLIQKFKNTQKISKNKQIDTLNLRNLSKKFYELFELNSEKINNLLTFPEDFDNEKAKKGLDFEDYHLYLAKKIIRPRVRNALKSYQNERNFSNYAINCVIDYCYKTNNQIIFNYMKKILDDLWDNKIINGEDVEIELKEIFKQKQKNSQKLLILKNKNNLVYIEDEKQLEKNSKVSNLETKNNLGEIDWIVDELNSGEGWL
;
A
#
# COMPACT_ATOMS: atom_id res chain seq x y z
N MET A 1 20.49 -17.79 22.49
CA MET A 1 20.85 -18.39 21.20
C MET A 1 22.06 -17.63 20.66
N HIS A 2 23.07 -18.31 20.12
CA HIS A 2 24.25 -17.62 19.59
C HIS A 2 23.91 -16.92 18.27
N PRO A 3 24.47 -15.74 18.00
CA PRO A 3 24.19 -15.02 16.76
C PRO A 3 24.68 -15.83 15.56
N CYS A 4 23.89 -15.81 14.48
CA CYS A 4 24.15 -16.54 13.25
C CYS A 4 24.26 -15.55 12.10
N PHE A 5 25.45 -15.43 11.50
CA PHE A 5 25.72 -14.52 10.39
C PHE A 5 25.67 -15.28 9.06
N VAL A 6 25.27 -14.60 7.98
CA VAL A 6 25.24 -15.20 6.65
C VAL A 6 26.32 -14.58 5.78
N ILE A 7 27.17 -15.43 5.21
CA ILE A 7 28.27 -15.02 4.35
C ILE A 7 28.17 -15.72 3.00
N SER A 8 28.70 -15.10 1.95
CA SER A 8 28.89 -15.77 0.67
C SER A 8 29.96 -15.07 -0.16
N LYS A 9 30.81 -15.86 -0.82
CA LYS A 9 31.75 -15.36 -1.82
C LYS A 9 31.15 -15.30 -3.23
N PHE A 10 29.90 -15.75 -3.40
CA PHE A 10 29.26 -15.91 -4.70
C PHE A 10 28.20 -14.83 -4.95
N ASP A 11 28.20 -14.35 -6.20
CA ASP A 11 27.12 -13.57 -6.75
C ASP A 11 26.23 -14.46 -7.61
N PHE A 12 24.98 -14.59 -7.17
CA PHE A 12 23.99 -15.46 -7.77
C PHE A 12 23.38 -14.75 -8.98
N ASN A 13 23.59 -15.33 -10.17
CA ASN A 13 23.02 -14.79 -11.39
C ASN A 13 21.62 -15.40 -11.67
N LYS A 14 20.96 -14.93 -12.74
CA LYS A 14 19.64 -15.42 -13.14
C LYS A 14 19.60 -16.93 -13.39
N ASN A 15 20.66 -17.53 -13.93
CA ASN A 15 20.72 -18.97 -14.15
C ASN A 15 20.80 -19.74 -12.83
N ASP A 16 21.53 -19.23 -11.83
CA ASP A 16 21.59 -19.84 -10.50
C ASP A 16 20.22 -19.82 -9.83
N LEU A 17 19.53 -18.67 -9.87
CA LEU A 17 18.16 -18.52 -9.37
C LEU A 17 17.18 -19.44 -10.10
N ASN A 18 17.33 -19.57 -11.42
CA ASN A 18 16.55 -20.53 -12.20
C ASN A 18 16.87 -21.98 -11.79
N ASN A 19 18.14 -22.33 -11.54
CA ASN A 19 18.49 -23.68 -11.13
C ASN A 19 17.86 -24.03 -9.78
N LEU A 20 17.92 -23.10 -8.82
CA LEU A 20 17.25 -23.22 -7.53
C LEU A 20 15.73 -23.42 -7.70
N LEU A 21 15.09 -22.61 -8.55
CA LEU A 21 13.64 -22.65 -8.78
C LEU A 21 13.18 -23.92 -9.52
N TYR A 22 13.88 -24.34 -10.56
CA TYR A 22 13.39 -25.40 -11.45
C TYR A 22 13.91 -26.79 -11.10
N PHE A 23 15.10 -26.91 -10.48
CA PHE A 23 15.69 -28.21 -10.12
C PHE A 23 15.69 -28.48 -8.62
N TYR A 24 15.98 -27.49 -7.77
CA TYR A 24 16.04 -27.72 -6.32
C TYR A 24 14.66 -27.61 -5.65
N TYR A 25 13.83 -26.64 -6.04
CA TYR A 25 12.50 -26.42 -5.45
C TYR A 25 11.63 -27.69 -5.38
N PRO A 26 11.55 -28.56 -6.41
CA PRO A 26 10.74 -29.78 -6.32
C PRO A 26 11.17 -30.75 -5.21
N ILE A 27 12.44 -30.72 -4.81
CA ILE A 27 12.99 -31.56 -3.74
C ILE A 27 12.80 -30.88 -2.38
N ILE A 28 13.19 -29.60 -2.28
CA ILE A 28 13.28 -28.91 -0.98
C ILE A 28 11.96 -28.27 -0.53
N GLY A 29 11.03 -27.99 -1.44
CA GLY A 29 9.74 -27.38 -1.14
C GLY A 29 9.79 -25.89 -0.82
N SER A 30 8.65 -25.34 -0.44
CA SER A 30 8.43 -23.89 -0.27
C SER A 30 9.21 -23.32 0.91
N GLN A 31 9.06 -23.86 2.12
CA GLN A 31 9.70 -23.31 3.32
C GLN A 31 11.23 -23.31 3.23
N CYS A 32 11.83 -24.40 2.74
CA CYS A 32 13.28 -24.49 2.54
C CYS A 32 13.78 -23.51 1.45
N SER A 33 13.02 -23.37 0.35
CA SER A 33 13.29 -22.36 -0.67
C SER A 33 13.16 -20.93 -0.13
N THR A 34 12.18 -20.66 0.73
CA THR A 34 11.99 -19.35 1.37
C THR A 34 13.14 -19.05 2.33
N LEU A 35 13.57 -20.04 3.14
CA LEU A 35 14.73 -19.88 4.01
C LEU A 35 15.99 -19.53 3.20
N PHE A 36 16.28 -20.26 2.13
CA PHE A 36 17.45 -19.95 1.29
C PHE A 36 17.38 -18.53 0.70
N ARG A 37 16.19 -18.07 0.28
CA ARG A 37 16.00 -16.71 -0.23
C ARG A 37 16.19 -15.65 0.85
N TYR A 38 15.71 -15.89 2.06
CA TYR A 38 15.95 -15.01 3.20
C TYR A 38 17.45 -14.92 3.51
N LEU A 39 18.14 -16.06 3.58
CA LEU A 39 19.60 -16.06 3.79
C LEU A 39 20.32 -15.29 2.67
N LEU A 40 19.86 -15.43 1.41
CA LEU A 40 20.40 -14.69 0.28
C LEU A 40 20.21 -13.18 0.42
N SER A 41 19.10 -12.70 0.99
CA SER A 41 18.84 -11.26 1.17
C SER A 41 19.69 -10.62 2.27
N ILE A 42 20.10 -11.38 3.28
CA ILE A 42 20.94 -10.89 4.38
C ILE A 42 22.43 -11.27 4.22
N LYS A 43 22.82 -11.82 3.06
CA LYS A 43 24.21 -12.27 2.81
C LYS A 43 25.19 -11.09 2.92
N ASN A 44 26.31 -11.30 3.63
CA ASN A 44 27.37 -10.31 3.81
C ASN A 44 26.91 -8.97 4.42
N VAL A 45 25.73 -8.94 5.03
CA VAL A 45 25.25 -7.81 5.83
C VAL A 45 25.71 -8.06 7.27
N ASP A 46 26.00 -7.00 8.02
CA ASP A 46 26.28 -7.10 9.48
C ASP A 46 24.99 -7.29 10.28
N GLU A 47 24.15 -8.21 9.80
CA GLU A 47 22.87 -8.61 10.37
C GLU A 47 22.91 -10.11 10.66
N THR A 48 22.31 -10.48 11.79
CA THR A 48 22.15 -11.89 12.15
C THR A 48 20.82 -12.41 11.67
N VAL A 49 20.72 -13.74 11.49
CA VAL A 49 19.44 -14.42 11.27
C VAL A 49 18.44 -14.03 12.37
N ASP A 50 17.36 -13.39 11.97
CA ASP A 50 16.25 -12.99 12.83
C ASP A 50 15.20 -14.10 12.85
N TYR A 51 15.26 -14.93 13.89
CA TYR A 51 14.35 -16.05 14.07
C TYR A 51 12.91 -15.61 14.36
N GLU A 52 12.71 -14.46 15.00
CA GLU A 52 11.38 -13.93 15.30
C GLU A 52 10.73 -13.41 14.02
N PHE A 53 11.49 -12.71 13.18
CA PHE A 53 11.05 -12.32 11.84
C PHE A 53 10.73 -13.52 10.96
N LEU A 54 11.60 -14.54 10.94
CA LEU A 54 11.35 -15.78 10.20
C LEU A 54 10.05 -16.47 10.62
N GLU A 55 9.78 -16.53 11.93
CA GLU A 55 8.57 -17.15 12.46
C GLU A 55 7.32 -16.32 12.12
N LYS A 56 7.36 -15.00 12.33
CA LYS A 56 6.19 -14.13 12.12
C LYS A 56 5.84 -13.89 10.65
N ILE A 57 6.85 -13.80 9.78
CA ILE A 57 6.66 -13.39 8.38
C ILE A 57 6.62 -14.59 7.43
N PHE A 58 7.43 -15.61 7.68
CA PHE A 58 7.54 -16.78 6.80
C PHE A 58 7.02 -18.08 7.41
N GLU A 59 6.50 -18.04 8.64
CA GLU A 59 6.03 -19.20 9.38
C GLU A 59 7.12 -20.28 9.56
N ILE A 60 8.39 -19.85 9.63
CA ILE A 60 9.55 -20.72 9.87
C ILE A 60 9.98 -20.56 11.32
N ASN A 61 9.37 -21.36 12.20
CA ASN A 61 9.83 -21.46 13.59
C ASN A 61 11.24 -22.07 13.70
N PHE A 62 11.82 -22.04 14.89
CA PHE A 62 13.19 -22.50 15.11
C PHE A 62 13.42 -23.99 14.74
N GLU A 63 12.44 -24.86 14.98
CA GLU A 63 12.55 -26.27 14.62
C GLU A 63 12.58 -26.47 13.10
N ASN A 64 11.68 -25.78 12.39
CA ASN A 64 11.62 -25.78 10.93
C ASN A 64 12.85 -25.13 10.32
N PHE A 65 13.41 -24.09 10.95
CA PHE A 65 14.67 -23.50 10.54
C PHE A 65 15.78 -24.57 10.54
N ASN A 66 15.95 -25.32 11.63
CA ASN A 66 16.99 -26.34 11.72
C ASN A 66 16.79 -27.46 10.70
N LYS A 67 15.57 -27.97 10.55
CA LYS A 67 15.23 -28.99 9.54
C LYS A 67 15.55 -28.51 8.12
N ASN A 68 15.13 -27.29 7.78
CA ASN A 68 15.38 -26.72 6.46
C ASN A 68 16.88 -26.44 6.24
N ARG A 69 17.59 -25.96 7.26
CA ARG A 69 19.04 -25.77 7.24
C ARG A 69 19.77 -27.08 6.95
N GLU A 70 19.43 -28.16 7.65
CA GLU A 70 20.02 -29.49 7.43
C GLU A 70 19.76 -30.01 6.00
N ILE A 71 18.58 -29.75 5.43
CA ILE A 71 18.30 -30.07 4.03
C ILE A 71 19.22 -29.29 3.09
N LEU A 72 19.37 -27.97 3.29
CA LEU A 72 20.25 -27.13 2.48
C LEU A 72 21.73 -27.55 2.60
N GLU A 73 22.17 -27.93 3.80
CA GLU A 73 23.50 -28.48 4.07
C GLU A 73 23.70 -29.80 3.31
N SER A 74 22.73 -30.71 3.37
CA SER A 74 22.79 -32.01 2.68
C SER A 74 22.91 -31.89 1.16
N LEU A 75 22.37 -30.80 0.59
CA LEU A 75 22.45 -30.49 -0.84
C LEU A 75 23.65 -29.61 -1.19
N ASN A 76 24.52 -29.33 -0.21
CA ASN A 76 25.70 -28.48 -0.33
C ASN A 76 25.37 -27.08 -0.89
N LEU A 77 24.16 -26.59 -0.59
CA LEU A 77 23.74 -25.22 -0.89
C LEU A 77 24.21 -24.24 0.19
N ILE A 78 24.42 -24.74 1.41
CA ILE A 78 25.00 -23.98 2.51
C ILE A 78 26.02 -24.84 3.28
N GLU A 79 26.88 -24.19 4.04
CA GLU A 79 27.67 -24.79 5.11
C GLU A 79 27.46 -23.99 6.40
N THR A 80 27.36 -24.67 7.54
CA THR A 80 27.34 -23.99 8.84
C THR A 80 28.65 -24.20 9.57
N PHE A 81 29.26 -23.10 10.02
CA PHE A 81 30.45 -23.08 10.87
C PHE A 81 30.08 -22.54 12.25
N TYR A 82 30.80 -22.99 13.28
CA TYR A 82 30.72 -22.46 14.62
C TYR A 82 32.10 -21.98 15.06
N ASP A 83 32.19 -20.70 15.41
CA ASP A 83 33.37 -20.11 16.03
C ASP A 83 33.22 -20.23 17.55
N SER A 84 34.03 -21.11 18.15
CA SER A 84 34.02 -21.37 19.59
C SER A 84 34.59 -20.21 20.41
N GLU A 85 35.48 -19.40 19.84
CA GLU A 85 36.11 -18.27 20.52
C GLU A 85 35.11 -17.11 20.63
N GLN A 86 34.47 -16.75 19.53
CA GLN A 86 33.48 -15.67 19.49
C GLN A 86 32.08 -16.13 19.89
N LYS A 87 31.84 -17.45 19.99
CA LYS A 87 30.52 -18.07 20.23
C LYS A 87 29.48 -17.61 19.21
N LYS A 88 29.82 -17.72 17.92
CA LYS A 88 28.98 -17.30 16.78
C LYS A 88 28.84 -18.41 15.76
N TYR A 89 27.72 -18.43 15.05
CA TYR A 89 27.51 -19.28 13.88
C TYR A 89 27.69 -18.49 12.60
N PHE A 90 28.17 -19.17 11.56
CA PHE A 90 28.29 -18.61 10.22
C PHE A 90 27.68 -19.58 9.21
N ILE A 91 26.69 -19.12 8.45
CA ILE A 91 26.12 -19.85 7.31
C ILE A 91 26.77 -19.32 6.04
N ASN A 92 27.56 -20.16 5.37
CA ASN A 92 28.18 -19.84 4.10
C ASN A 92 27.30 -20.34 2.94
N LEU A 93 26.79 -19.44 2.11
CA LEU A 93 26.00 -19.79 0.93
C LEU A 93 26.90 -20.22 -0.23
N LYS A 94 26.54 -21.33 -0.87
CA LYS A 94 27.19 -21.88 -2.07
C LYS A 94 26.30 -21.74 -3.29
N ALA A 95 26.94 -21.58 -4.45
CA ALA A 95 26.24 -21.59 -5.73
C ALA A 95 25.62 -22.98 -5.99
N PRO A 96 24.39 -23.05 -6.53
CA PRO A 96 23.78 -24.31 -6.94
C PRO A 96 24.57 -24.93 -8.09
N LEU A 97 24.41 -26.24 -8.29
CA LEU A 97 24.91 -26.91 -9.49
C LEU A 97 24.20 -26.33 -10.72
N ASN A 98 24.94 -26.19 -11.83
CA ASN A 98 24.33 -25.84 -13.11
C ASN A 98 23.56 -27.03 -13.71
N SER A 99 22.67 -26.78 -14.66
CA SER A 99 21.81 -27.81 -15.27
C SER A 99 22.59 -29.02 -15.81
N ASN A 100 23.78 -28.82 -16.37
CA ASN A 100 24.63 -29.91 -16.86
C ASN A 100 25.26 -30.73 -15.72
N GLN A 101 25.66 -30.08 -14.63
CA GLN A 101 26.17 -30.75 -13.43
C GLN A 101 25.05 -31.53 -12.73
N ILE A 102 23.83 -30.99 -12.69
CA ILE A 102 22.64 -31.67 -12.15
C ILE A 102 22.33 -32.94 -12.96
N ASP A 103 22.34 -32.88 -14.29
CA ASP A 103 22.06 -34.03 -15.16
C ASP A 103 23.09 -35.16 -15.02
N LYS A 104 24.34 -34.80 -14.69
CA LYS A 104 25.42 -35.75 -14.40
C LYS A 104 25.36 -36.34 -12.99
N ASN A 105 24.64 -35.73 -12.05
CA ASN A 105 24.54 -36.23 -10.68
C ASN A 105 23.38 -37.24 -10.58
N PRO A 106 23.66 -38.56 -10.44
CA PRO A 106 22.62 -39.58 -10.47
C PRO A 106 21.66 -39.49 -9.28
N TYR A 107 22.14 -39.08 -8.11
CA TYR A 107 21.33 -38.94 -6.90
C TYR A 107 20.36 -37.78 -7.03
N LEU A 108 20.88 -36.60 -7.39
CA LEU A 108 20.04 -35.41 -7.53
C LEU A 108 19.03 -35.59 -8.67
N LYS A 109 19.46 -36.14 -9.80
CA LYS A 109 18.57 -36.49 -10.91
C LYS A 109 17.45 -37.44 -10.48
N SER A 110 17.77 -38.50 -9.75
CA SER A 110 16.79 -39.45 -9.23
C SER A 110 15.77 -38.76 -8.31
N LEU A 111 16.23 -37.94 -7.36
CA LEU A 111 15.38 -37.19 -6.45
C LEU A 111 14.42 -36.24 -7.19
N ILE A 112 14.91 -35.52 -8.20
CA ILE A 112 14.06 -34.62 -9.00
C ILE A 112 13.05 -35.42 -9.80
N VAL A 113 13.48 -36.50 -10.47
CA VAL A 113 12.60 -37.34 -11.31
C VAL A 113 11.47 -37.97 -10.48
N GLN A 114 11.74 -38.36 -9.23
CA GLN A 114 10.71 -38.84 -8.31
C GLN A 114 9.62 -37.78 -8.01
N LYS A 115 9.96 -36.49 -8.08
CA LYS A 115 9.04 -35.39 -7.79
C LYS A 115 8.29 -34.86 -9.02
N ILE A 116 8.91 -34.84 -10.20
CA ILE A 116 8.32 -34.21 -11.41
C ILE A 116 8.16 -35.14 -12.63
N THR A 117 8.55 -36.42 -12.52
CA THR A 117 8.64 -37.42 -13.60
C THR A 117 9.81 -37.23 -14.58
N LEU A 118 10.19 -38.32 -15.26
CA LEU A 118 11.30 -38.33 -16.22
C LEU A 118 11.03 -37.49 -17.47
N SER A 119 9.78 -37.49 -17.95
CA SER A 119 9.37 -36.72 -19.14
C SER A 119 9.54 -35.21 -18.89
N THR A 120 8.96 -34.71 -17.79
CA THR A 120 9.10 -33.30 -17.40
C THR A 120 10.55 -32.91 -17.16
N TYR A 121 11.33 -33.76 -16.49
CA TYR A 121 12.75 -33.52 -16.26
C TYR A 121 13.54 -33.39 -17.58
N THR A 122 13.31 -34.29 -18.53
CA THR A 122 14.00 -34.28 -19.83
C THR A 122 13.66 -33.01 -20.62
N ASN A 123 12.39 -32.62 -20.63
CA ASN A 123 11.93 -31.37 -21.25
C ASN A 123 12.58 -30.14 -20.59
N LEU A 124 12.72 -30.15 -19.27
CA LEU A 124 13.35 -29.08 -18.51
C LEU A 124 14.83 -28.94 -18.87
N ILE A 125 15.58 -30.05 -18.88
CA ILE A 125 16.99 -30.04 -19.29
C ILE A 125 17.14 -29.53 -20.72
N GLN A 126 16.27 -29.96 -21.63
CA GLN A 126 16.29 -29.50 -23.02
C GLN A 126 15.99 -28.00 -23.14
N LYS A 127 15.01 -27.47 -22.39
CA LYS A 127 14.72 -26.04 -22.32
C LYS A 127 15.95 -25.23 -21.92
N PHE A 128 16.65 -25.66 -20.87
CA PHE A 128 17.84 -24.98 -20.36
C PHE A 128 19.06 -25.08 -21.30
N LYS A 129 19.17 -26.16 -22.08
CA LYS A 129 20.17 -26.28 -23.15
C LYS A 129 19.86 -25.34 -24.32
N ASN A 130 18.58 -25.15 -24.63
CA ASN A 130 18.12 -24.33 -25.77
C ASN A 130 18.01 -22.82 -25.48
N THR A 131 17.87 -22.41 -24.21
CA THR A 131 17.82 -20.99 -23.79
C THR A 131 19.10 -20.19 -24.05
N GLN A 132 20.15 -20.78 -24.63
CA GLN A 132 21.29 -20.02 -25.16
C GLN A 132 20.99 -19.33 -26.50
N LYS A 133 19.84 -19.60 -27.14
CA LYS A 133 19.40 -18.95 -28.39
C LYS A 133 18.33 -17.87 -28.18
N ILE A 134 18.40 -17.09 -27.10
CA ILE A 134 17.36 -16.09 -26.79
C ILE A 134 17.27 -15.05 -27.90
N SER A 135 16.12 -15.11 -28.58
CA SER A 135 15.50 -14.06 -29.38
C SER A 135 15.64 -12.71 -28.70
N LYS A 136 16.16 -11.72 -29.43
CA LYS A 136 16.01 -10.29 -29.10
C LYS A 136 14.57 -10.07 -28.67
N ASN A 137 14.36 -9.62 -27.42
CA ASN A 137 13.06 -9.43 -26.79
C ASN A 137 12.04 -8.84 -27.78
N LYS A 138 11.13 -9.67 -28.30
CA LYS A 138 9.94 -9.17 -28.99
C LYS A 138 9.04 -8.68 -27.87
N GLN A 139 9.08 -7.38 -27.56
CA GLN A 139 7.97 -6.74 -26.86
C GLN A 139 6.71 -7.11 -27.65
N ILE A 140 5.78 -7.79 -26.99
CA ILE A 140 4.51 -8.16 -27.57
C ILE A 140 3.63 -6.92 -27.46
N ASP A 141 3.16 -6.41 -28.60
CA ASP A 141 2.18 -5.34 -28.64
C ASP A 141 0.85 -5.84 -28.05
N THR A 142 0.33 -5.11 -27.07
CA THR A 142 -0.87 -5.46 -26.32
C THR A 142 -2.12 -4.72 -26.82
N LEU A 143 -2.03 -3.87 -27.84
CA LEU A 143 -3.15 -3.02 -28.31
C LEU A 143 -4.41 -3.82 -28.69
N ASN A 144 -4.25 -5.03 -29.22
CA ASN A 144 -5.36 -5.90 -29.62
C ASN A 144 -5.68 -7.01 -28.59
N LEU A 145 -5.13 -6.93 -27.38
CA LEU A 145 -5.36 -7.91 -26.32
C LEU A 145 -6.38 -7.39 -25.32
N ARG A 146 -7.28 -8.27 -24.88
CA ARG A 146 -8.22 -7.96 -23.81
C ARG A 146 -7.56 -8.18 -22.45
N ASN A 147 -7.63 -7.17 -21.57
CA ASN A 147 -7.18 -7.30 -20.19
C ASN A 147 -8.17 -8.12 -19.36
N LEU A 148 -7.68 -9.21 -18.73
CA LEU A 148 -8.45 -10.10 -17.86
C LEU A 148 -7.98 -10.07 -16.40
N SER A 149 -7.08 -9.14 -16.05
CA SER A 149 -6.56 -8.98 -14.70
C SER A 149 -7.69 -8.63 -13.72
N LYS A 150 -7.66 -9.30 -12.57
CA LYS A 150 -8.56 -9.00 -11.45
C LYS A 150 -8.04 -7.80 -10.68
N LYS A 151 -8.95 -6.94 -10.22
CA LYS A 151 -8.59 -5.83 -9.33
C LYS A 151 -8.33 -6.35 -7.92
N PHE A 152 -7.51 -5.63 -7.14
CA PHE A 152 -7.11 -6.05 -5.79
C PHE A 152 -8.31 -6.34 -4.88
N TYR A 153 -9.26 -5.40 -4.81
CA TYR A 153 -10.47 -5.53 -3.99
C TYR A 153 -11.45 -6.64 -4.46
N GLU A 154 -11.25 -7.22 -5.65
CA GLU A 154 -12.02 -8.39 -6.09
C GLU A 154 -11.53 -9.69 -5.45
N LEU A 155 -10.27 -9.73 -4.98
CA LEU A 155 -9.65 -10.93 -4.42
C LEU A 155 -9.36 -10.83 -2.92
N PHE A 156 -9.11 -9.61 -2.43
CA PHE A 156 -8.71 -9.39 -1.04
C PHE A 156 -9.82 -8.68 -0.28
N GLU A 157 -10.36 -9.36 0.74
CA GLU A 157 -11.35 -8.80 1.64
C GLU A 157 -10.70 -7.82 2.60
N LEU A 158 -10.87 -6.53 2.32
CA LEU A 158 -10.43 -5.46 3.22
C LEU A 158 -11.46 -5.28 4.34
N ASN A 159 -11.08 -5.61 5.56
CA ASN A 159 -11.88 -5.22 6.73
C ASN A 159 -11.66 -3.71 6.99
N SER A 160 -12.63 -2.90 6.55
CA SER A 160 -12.60 -1.44 6.70
C SER A 160 -12.39 -0.94 8.14
N GLU A 161 -12.81 -1.72 9.15
CA GLU A 161 -12.60 -1.38 10.57
C GLU A 161 -11.12 -1.51 10.96
N LYS A 162 -10.42 -2.52 10.42
CA LYS A 162 -8.97 -2.71 10.67
C LYS A 162 -8.11 -1.66 9.96
N ILE A 163 -8.52 -1.20 8.78
CA ILE A 163 -7.80 -0.15 8.03
C ILE A 163 -7.82 1.17 8.80
N ASN A 164 -8.97 1.56 9.35
CA ASN A 164 -9.07 2.80 10.11
C ASN A 164 -8.19 2.79 11.38
N ASN A 165 -7.97 1.63 11.98
CA ASN A 165 -7.09 1.47 13.15
C ASN A 165 -5.60 1.57 12.82
N LEU A 166 -5.20 1.26 11.57
CA LEU A 166 -3.82 1.44 11.08
C LEU A 166 -3.49 2.91 10.79
N LEU A 167 -4.51 3.76 10.63
CA LEU A 167 -4.41 5.20 10.35
C LEU A 167 -4.56 6.03 11.64
N THR A 168 -4.00 5.54 12.75
CA THR A 168 -4.13 6.15 14.07
C THR A 168 -3.06 7.21 14.31
N PHE A 169 -3.51 8.38 14.77
CA PHE A 169 -2.66 9.40 15.35
C PHE A 169 -2.66 9.20 16.88
N PRO A 170 -1.60 9.63 17.60
CA PRO A 170 -1.56 9.53 19.06
C PRO A 170 -2.83 10.11 19.68
N GLU A 171 -3.45 9.40 20.64
CA GLU A 171 -4.73 9.79 21.26
C GLU A 171 -4.70 11.20 21.91
N ASP A 172 -3.51 11.71 22.22
CA ASP A 172 -3.26 13.02 22.84
C ASP A 172 -2.89 14.15 21.86
N PHE A 173 -3.05 13.94 20.56
CA PHE A 173 -2.69 14.96 19.57
C PHE A 173 -3.76 16.06 19.49
N ASP A 174 -3.55 17.17 20.21
CA ASP A 174 -4.39 18.38 20.23
C ASP A 174 -4.64 18.93 18.81
N ASN A 175 -5.91 19.17 18.46
CA ASN A 175 -6.33 19.66 17.14
C ASN A 175 -5.63 20.97 16.75
N GLU A 176 -5.34 21.86 17.71
CA GLU A 176 -4.62 23.11 17.40
C GLU A 176 -3.16 22.86 17.00
N LYS A 177 -2.51 21.88 17.64
CA LYS A 177 -1.16 21.44 17.25
C LYS A 177 -1.20 20.71 15.90
N ALA A 178 -2.20 19.87 15.69
CA ALA A 178 -2.38 19.12 14.45
C ALA A 178 -2.57 20.04 13.24
N LYS A 179 -3.39 21.07 13.40
CA LYS A 179 -3.69 22.05 12.35
C LYS A 179 -2.44 22.82 11.89
N LYS A 180 -1.51 23.10 12.82
CA LYS A 180 -0.25 23.81 12.54
C LYS A 180 0.88 22.90 12.07
N GLY A 181 0.93 21.67 12.59
CA GLY A 181 2.07 20.78 12.42
C GLY A 181 1.94 19.74 11.31
N LEU A 182 0.71 19.36 10.93
CA LEU A 182 0.49 18.36 9.88
C LEU A 182 0.35 19.02 8.50
N ASP A 183 0.72 18.27 7.46
CA ASP A 183 0.30 18.63 6.12
C ASP A 183 -1.22 18.44 5.94
N PHE A 184 -1.78 18.94 4.85
CA PHE A 184 -3.23 18.88 4.64
C PHE A 184 -3.77 17.47 4.38
N GLU A 185 -2.95 16.53 3.90
CA GLU A 185 -3.34 15.15 3.65
C GLU A 185 -3.47 14.41 5.00
N ASP A 186 -2.46 14.54 5.86
CA ASP A 186 -2.41 14.01 7.21
C ASP A 186 -3.45 14.66 8.12
N TYR A 187 -3.67 15.98 8.00
CA TYR A 187 -4.69 16.67 8.78
C TYR A 187 -6.11 16.25 8.38
N HIS A 188 -6.37 16.08 7.08
CA HIS A 188 -7.65 15.53 6.59
C HIS A 188 -7.88 14.13 7.15
N LEU A 189 -6.85 13.28 7.14
CA LEU A 189 -6.94 11.93 7.71
C LEU A 189 -7.17 11.97 9.22
N TYR A 190 -6.46 12.82 9.96
CA TYR A 190 -6.62 13.02 11.40
C TYR A 190 -8.06 13.36 11.78
N LEU A 191 -8.65 14.33 11.05
CA LEU A 191 -9.95 14.91 11.36
C LEU A 191 -11.12 14.05 10.84
N ALA A 192 -11.04 13.57 9.61
CA ALA A 192 -12.13 12.86 8.95
C ALA A 192 -12.05 11.33 9.07
N LYS A 193 -10.92 10.80 9.58
CA LYS A 193 -10.60 9.36 9.62
C LYS A 193 -10.74 8.69 8.26
N LYS A 194 -10.45 9.45 7.20
CA LYS A 194 -10.57 9.05 5.80
C LYS A 194 -9.45 9.66 4.98
N ILE A 195 -8.91 8.88 4.06
CA ILE A 195 -7.93 9.36 3.07
C ILE A 195 -8.61 10.38 2.16
N ILE A 196 -7.87 11.44 1.82
CA ILE A 196 -8.34 12.46 0.92
C ILE A 196 -8.46 11.92 -0.51
N ARG A 197 -9.57 12.22 -1.20
CA ARG A 197 -9.76 11.73 -2.58
C ARG A 197 -8.72 12.38 -3.52
N PRO A 198 -8.13 11.66 -4.50
CA PRO A 198 -7.08 12.18 -5.37
C PRO A 198 -7.43 13.48 -6.08
N ARG A 199 -8.67 13.61 -6.57
CA ARG A 199 -9.17 14.85 -7.19
C ARG A 199 -9.10 16.06 -6.24
N VAL A 200 -9.43 15.83 -4.97
CA VAL A 200 -9.39 16.88 -3.93
C VAL A 200 -7.94 17.17 -3.55
N ARG A 201 -7.11 16.14 -3.37
CA ARG A 201 -5.67 16.25 -3.12
C ARG A 201 -4.98 17.10 -4.18
N ASN A 202 -5.18 16.78 -5.45
CA ASN A 202 -4.55 17.48 -6.56
C ASN A 202 -5.00 18.94 -6.63
N ALA A 203 -6.29 19.21 -6.36
CA ALA A 203 -6.77 20.57 -6.30
C ALA A 203 -6.12 21.36 -5.16
N LEU A 204 -6.01 20.79 -3.96
CA LEU A 204 -5.33 21.45 -2.83
C LEU A 204 -3.84 21.68 -3.10
N LYS A 205 -3.15 20.74 -3.78
CA LYS A 205 -1.78 20.95 -4.25
C LYS A 205 -1.67 22.15 -5.21
N SER A 206 -2.63 22.33 -6.12
CA SER A 206 -2.68 23.55 -6.95
C SER A 206 -2.84 24.83 -6.10
N TYR A 207 -3.66 24.82 -5.04
CA TYR A 207 -3.74 25.98 -4.13
C TYR A 207 -2.43 26.27 -3.40
N GLN A 208 -1.65 25.25 -3.04
CA GLN A 208 -0.32 25.46 -2.44
C GLN A 208 0.67 26.02 -3.46
N ASN A 209 0.75 25.40 -4.64
CA ASN A 209 1.80 25.69 -5.61
C ASN A 209 1.55 26.96 -6.42
N GLU A 210 0.29 27.24 -6.77
CA GLU A 210 -0.07 28.36 -7.65
C GLU A 210 -0.51 29.59 -6.85
N ARG A 211 -1.06 29.37 -5.65
CA ARG A 211 -1.66 30.41 -4.80
C ARG A 211 -0.97 30.54 -3.44
N ASN A 212 0.17 29.88 -3.23
CA ASN A 212 1.02 30.01 -2.04
C ASN A 212 0.30 29.81 -0.69
N PHE A 213 -0.80 29.04 -0.66
CA PHE A 213 -1.44 28.69 0.61
C PHE A 213 -0.52 27.77 1.41
N SER A 214 -0.31 28.09 2.69
CA SER A 214 0.41 27.20 3.61
C SER A 214 -0.45 25.99 3.99
N ASN A 215 0.19 24.89 4.43
CA ASN A 215 -0.52 23.74 5.00
C ASN A 215 -1.46 24.18 6.13
N TYR A 216 -0.99 25.07 7.02
CA TYR A 216 -1.81 25.59 8.11
C TYR A 216 -3.06 26.35 7.63
N ALA A 217 -2.94 27.18 6.58
CA ALA A 217 -4.09 27.87 6.00
C ALA A 217 -5.14 26.89 5.43
N ILE A 218 -4.68 25.87 4.70
CA ILE A 218 -5.57 24.81 4.16
C ILE A 218 -6.21 24.01 5.31
N ASN A 219 -5.45 23.69 6.35
CA ASN A 219 -5.95 22.99 7.53
C ASN A 219 -7.02 23.78 8.26
N CYS A 220 -6.88 25.10 8.39
CA CYS A 220 -7.92 25.98 8.94
C CYS A 220 -9.23 25.91 8.13
N VAL A 221 -9.14 25.86 6.80
CA VAL A 221 -10.33 25.70 5.95
C VAL A 221 -10.95 24.30 6.10
N ILE A 222 -10.13 23.25 6.16
CA ILE A 222 -10.58 21.86 6.39
C ILE A 222 -11.33 21.75 7.72
N ASP A 223 -10.75 22.28 8.82
CA ASP A 223 -11.34 22.33 10.16
C ASP A 223 -12.69 23.06 10.14
N TYR A 224 -12.74 24.23 9.49
CA TYR A 224 -13.96 25.01 9.35
C TYR A 224 -15.06 24.28 8.58
N CYS A 225 -14.72 23.66 7.44
CA CYS A 225 -15.68 22.88 6.64
C CYS A 225 -16.25 21.71 7.45
N TYR A 226 -15.41 21.01 8.20
CA TYR A 226 -15.83 19.90 9.04
C TYR A 226 -16.73 20.37 10.20
N LYS A 227 -16.34 21.41 10.93
CA LYS A 227 -17.14 21.99 12.03
C LYS A 227 -18.50 22.53 11.58
N THR A 228 -18.61 23.01 10.35
CA THR A 228 -19.86 23.61 9.84
C THR A 228 -20.83 22.57 9.27
N ASN A 229 -20.34 21.55 8.57
CA ASN A 229 -21.19 20.60 7.84
C ASN A 229 -21.12 19.16 8.35
N ASN A 230 -20.32 18.89 9.39
CA ASN A 230 -19.98 17.54 9.88
C ASN A 230 -19.35 16.61 8.82
N GLN A 231 -18.99 17.18 7.66
CA GLN A 231 -18.43 16.52 6.49
C GLN A 231 -17.61 17.52 5.68
N ILE A 232 -16.55 17.04 5.03
CA ILE A 232 -15.70 17.86 4.16
C ILE A 232 -16.25 17.79 2.74
N ILE A 233 -16.91 18.86 2.30
CA ILE A 233 -17.47 19.00 0.94
C ILE A 233 -16.53 19.86 0.10
N PHE A 234 -15.88 19.27 -0.91
CA PHE A 234 -14.87 19.97 -1.71
C PHE A 234 -15.39 21.23 -2.40
N ASN A 235 -16.61 21.21 -2.97
CA ASN A 235 -17.17 22.39 -3.62
C ASN A 235 -17.37 23.57 -2.66
N TYR A 236 -17.63 23.28 -1.38
CA TYR A 236 -17.77 24.30 -0.34
C TYR A 236 -16.40 24.83 0.09
N MET A 237 -15.44 23.92 0.31
CA MET A 237 -14.04 24.27 0.59
C MET A 237 -13.44 25.15 -0.51
N LYS A 238 -13.68 24.79 -1.78
CA LYS A 238 -13.20 25.54 -2.94
C LYS A 238 -13.68 27.00 -2.90
N LYS A 239 -14.98 27.23 -2.63
CA LYS A 239 -15.53 28.59 -2.54
C LYS A 239 -14.85 29.43 -1.46
N ILE A 240 -14.52 28.82 -0.32
CA ILE A 240 -13.83 29.51 0.77
C ILE A 240 -12.39 29.84 0.37
N LEU A 241 -11.67 28.90 -0.24
CA LEU A 241 -10.30 29.13 -0.71
C LEU A 241 -10.24 30.19 -1.82
N ASP A 242 -11.20 30.19 -2.74
CA ASP A 242 -11.33 31.23 -3.77
C ASP A 242 -11.59 32.61 -3.14
N ASP A 243 -12.52 32.72 -2.18
CA ASP A 243 -12.83 33.97 -1.48
C ASP A 243 -11.65 34.52 -0.64
N LEU A 244 -10.95 33.65 0.09
CA LEU A 244 -9.74 34.02 0.83
C LEU A 244 -8.63 34.52 -0.10
N TRP A 245 -8.46 33.86 -1.25
CA TRP A 245 -7.49 34.27 -2.27
C TRP A 245 -7.84 35.63 -2.86
N ASP A 246 -9.09 35.85 -3.25
CA ASP A 246 -9.56 37.12 -3.82
C ASP A 246 -9.35 38.29 -2.85
N ASN A 247 -9.51 38.04 -1.55
CA ASN A 247 -9.27 39.01 -0.48
C ASN A 247 -7.81 39.07 0.01
N LYS A 248 -6.89 38.31 -0.62
CA LYS A 248 -5.45 38.22 -0.30
C LYS A 248 -5.15 37.73 1.13
N ILE A 249 -6.04 36.93 1.71
CA ILE A 249 -5.89 36.30 3.03
C ILE A 249 -5.30 34.90 2.83
N ILE A 250 -3.96 34.81 2.82
CA ILE A 250 -3.24 33.57 2.42
C ILE A 250 -2.45 32.96 3.59
N ASN A 251 -2.02 33.80 4.55
CA ASN A 251 -1.29 33.34 5.73
C ASN A 251 -2.20 32.56 6.68
N GLY A 252 -1.66 31.54 7.33
CA GLY A 252 -2.47 30.64 8.15
C GLY A 252 -3.08 31.32 9.39
N GLU A 253 -2.37 32.28 10.00
CA GLU A 253 -2.87 33.08 11.12
C GLU A 253 -4.06 33.95 10.71
N ASP A 254 -3.92 34.66 9.58
CA ASP A 254 -4.95 35.57 9.06
C ASP A 254 -6.21 34.78 8.65
N VAL A 255 -6.02 33.63 7.98
CA VAL A 255 -7.10 32.71 7.62
C VAL A 255 -7.82 32.18 8.87
N GLU A 256 -7.09 31.83 9.94
CA GLU A 256 -7.70 31.34 11.17
C GLU A 256 -8.56 32.40 11.85
N ILE A 257 -8.08 33.65 11.92
CA ILE A 257 -8.83 34.77 12.49
C ILE A 257 -10.13 34.98 11.71
N GLU A 258 -10.03 35.11 10.38
CA GLU A 258 -11.16 35.35 9.49
C GLU A 258 -12.23 34.24 9.63
N LEU A 259 -11.82 32.97 9.55
CA LEU A 259 -12.74 31.85 9.67
C LEU A 259 -13.37 31.74 11.06
N LYS A 260 -12.65 32.08 12.14
CA LYS A 260 -13.21 32.14 13.51
C LYS A 260 -14.28 33.23 13.62
N GLU A 261 -14.09 34.38 12.99
CA GLU A 261 -15.08 35.45 12.99
C GLU A 261 -16.33 35.07 12.18
N ILE A 262 -16.14 34.56 10.96
CA ILE A 262 -17.24 34.07 10.12
C ILE A 262 -18.03 32.97 10.86
N PHE A 263 -17.35 32.06 11.55
CA PHE A 263 -17.99 31.01 12.33
C PHE A 263 -18.83 31.58 13.48
N LYS A 264 -18.29 32.53 14.25
CA LYS A 264 -19.03 33.21 15.33
C LYS A 264 -20.26 33.96 14.80
N GLN A 265 -20.14 34.62 13.65
CA GLN A 265 -21.27 35.32 13.02
C GLN A 265 -22.35 34.33 12.56
N LYS A 266 -21.97 33.19 11.96
CA LYS A 266 -22.91 32.13 11.58
C LYS A 266 -23.64 31.54 12.78
N GLN A 267 -22.95 31.29 13.89
CA GLN A 267 -23.60 30.82 15.13
C GLN A 267 -24.59 31.84 15.70
N LYS A 268 -24.23 33.13 15.72
CA LYS A 268 -25.15 34.19 16.16
C LYS A 268 -26.37 34.30 15.24
N ASN A 269 -26.18 34.15 13.93
CA ASN A 269 -27.27 34.21 12.96
C ASN A 269 -28.16 32.97 13.01
N SER A 270 -27.61 31.77 13.19
CA SER A 270 -28.40 30.55 13.36
C SER A 270 -29.22 30.59 14.65
N GLN A 271 -28.65 31.08 15.76
CA GLN A 271 -29.38 31.32 17.01
C GLN A 271 -30.48 32.37 16.83
N LYS A 272 -30.20 33.49 16.16
CA LYS A 272 -31.23 34.50 15.83
C LYS A 272 -32.34 33.92 14.95
N LEU A 273 -32.00 33.11 13.95
CA LEU A 273 -32.96 32.42 13.07
C LEU A 273 -33.80 31.39 13.83
N LEU A 274 -33.22 30.67 14.80
CA LEU A 274 -33.96 29.78 15.69
C LEU A 274 -34.94 30.56 16.58
N ILE A 275 -34.52 31.70 17.12
CA ILE A 275 -35.38 32.59 17.91
C ILE A 275 -36.48 33.21 17.04
N LEU A 276 -36.18 33.60 15.80
CA LEU A 276 -37.16 34.13 14.84
C LEU A 276 -38.13 33.05 14.38
N LYS A 277 -37.66 31.82 14.12
CA LYS A 277 -38.50 30.66 13.77
C LYS A 277 -39.41 30.29 14.94
N ASN A 278 -38.94 30.36 16.19
CA ASN A 278 -39.79 30.13 17.36
C ASN A 278 -40.84 31.24 17.55
N LYS A 279 -40.53 32.50 17.21
CA LYS A 279 -41.51 33.60 17.19
C LYS A 279 -42.51 33.49 16.04
N ASN A 280 -42.06 33.12 14.85
CA ASN A 280 -42.93 32.95 13.68
C ASN A 280 -43.80 31.70 13.83
N ASN A 281 -43.30 30.62 14.45
CA ASN A 281 -44.12 29.45 14.78
C ASN A 281 -45.26 29.76 15.78
N LEU A 282 -45.20 30.86 16.54
CA LEU A 282 -46.35 31.33 17.34
C LEU A 282 -47.38 32.12 16.51
N VAL A 283 -46.98 32.67 15.36
CA VAL A 283 -47.85 33.46 14.47
C VAL A 283 -48.45 32.60 13.35
N TYR A 284 -47.76 31.54 12.91
CA TYR A 284 -48.23 30.64 11.84
C TYR A 284 -49.12 29.47 12.32
N ILE A 285 -49.31 29.28 13.63
CA ILE A 285 -50.25 28.26 14.15
C ILE A 285 -51.72 28.73 14.02
N GLU A 286 -51.98 30.02 13.78
CA GLU A 286 -53.36 30.52 13.62
C GLU A 286 -53.92 30.38 12.18
N ASP A 287 -53.09 30.28 11.13
CA ASP A 287 -53.59 30.46 9.76
C ASP A 287 -53.45 29.28 8.76
N GLU A 288 -52.73 28.18 9.03
CA GLU A 288 -52.53 27.10 8.03
C GLU A 288 -53.01 25.70 8.47
N LYS A 289 -54.20 25.63 9.07
CA LYS A 289 -55.06 24.44 8.94
C LYS A 289 -55.77 24.44 7.57
N GLN A 290 -55.07 24.33 6.44
CA GLN A 290 -55.65 23.85 5.19
C GLN A 290 -54.59 23.32 4.20
N LEU A 291 -54.62 21.99 4.02
CA LEU A 291 -54.40 21.26 2.76
C LEU A 291 -52.98 21.19 2.16
N GLU A 292 -52.28 20.13 2.58
CA GLU A 292 -51.41 19.33 1.70
C GLU A 292 -52.19 18.77 0.49
N LYS A 293 -51.60 18.83 -0.72
CA LYS A 293 -51.70 17.76 -1.72
C LYS A 293 -50.75 17.96 -2.92
N ASN A 294 -50.04 16.87 -3.25
CA ASN A 294 -49.48 16.48 -4.56
C ASN A 294 -48.20 17.22 -5.02
N SER A 295 -47.22 16.65 -5.73
CA SER A 295 -46.86 15.30 -6.20
C SER A 295 -45.58 15.41 -7.09
N LYS A 296 -44.98 14.25 -7.42
CA LYS A 296 -44.21 13.91 -8.66
C LYS A 296 -42.66 13.98 -8.71
N VAL A 297 -42.12 12.76 -8.70
CA VAL A 297 -41.11 12.08 -9.56
C VAL A 297 -40.70 12.78 -10.88
N SER A 298 -39.41 12.74 -11.23
CA SER A 298 -38.93 12.43 -12.61
C SER A 298 -37.43 12.05 -12.66
N ASN A 299 -37.14 11.13 -13.59
CA ASN A 299 -35.87 10.47 -13.95
C ASN A 299 -34.83 11.40 -14.61
N LEU A 300 -33.56 10.97 -14.73
CA LEU A 300 -32.81 11.07 -16.00
C LEU A 300 -31.53 10.23 -16.07
N GLU A 301 -31.28 9.77 -17.30
CA GLU A 301 -30.33 8.76 -17.78
C GLU A 301 -28.87 9.24 -18.00
N THR A 302 -28.02 8.21 -18.09
CA THR A 302 -26.65 8.03 -18.61
C THR A 302 -26.00 9.06 -19.55
N LYS A 303 -24.67 9.20 -19.41
CA LYS A 303 -23.72 9.44 -20.52
C LYS A 303 -22.33 8.80 -20.24
N ASN A 304 -21.81 8.12 -21.26
CA ASN A 304 -20.46 7.54 -21.36
C ASN A 304 -19.34 8.61 -21.33
N ASN A 305 -18.09 8.22 -21.03
CA ASN A 305 -16.97 8.36 -22.00
C ASN A 305 -15.59 7.98 -21.40
N LEU A 306 -14.98 6.94 -22.01
CA LEU A 306 -13.64 6.85 -22.64
C LEU A 306 -12.36 7.50 -22.05
N GLY A 307 -12.41 8.22 -20.94
CA GLY A 307 -11.22 8.71 -20.23
C GLY A 307 -10.75 7.80 -19.10
N GLU A 308 -11.44 6.67 -18.88
CA GLU A 308 -11.26 5.84 -17.70
C GLU A 308 -10.11 4.82 -17.79
N ILE A 309 -9.57 4.56 -18.98
CA ILE A 309 -8.67 3.43 -19.19
C ILE A 309 -7.20 3.79 -18.89
N ASP A 310 -6.78 5.03 -19.14
CA ASP A 310 -5.36 5.42 -18.98
C ASP A 310 -4.95 5.65 -17.51
N TRP A 311 -5.83 6.17 -16.65
CA TRP A 311 -5.48 6.42 -15.24
C TRP A 311 -5.41 5.15 -14.38
N ILE A 312 -6.17 4.12 -14.74
CA ILE A 312 -6.22 2.85 -13.99
C ILE A 312 -4.87 2.12 -14.05
N VAL A 313 -4.13 2.26 -15.16
CA VAL A 313 -2.84 1.59 -15.36
C VAL A 313 -1.74 2.23 -14.51
N ASP A 314 -1.75 3.56 -14.39
CA ASP A 314 -0.75 4.29 -13.61
C ASP A 314 -0.98 4.14 -12.09
N GLU A 315 -2.24 4.14 -11.64
CA GLU A 315 -2.57 3.96 -10.22
C GLU A 315 -2.25 2.56 -9.68
N LEU A 316 -2.41 1.51 -10.50
CA LEU A 316 -2.06 0.14 -10.07
C LEU A 316 -0.55 -0.04 -9.86
N ASN A 317 0.28 0.67 -10.61
CA ASN A 317 1.73 0.58 -10.53
C ASN A 317 2.33 1.44 -9.41
N SER A 318 1.67 2.54 -9.01
CA SER A 318 2.08 3.37 -7.88
C SER A 318 1.66 2.81 -6.52
N GLY A 319 0.79 1.79 -6.51
CA GLY A 319 0.15 1.28 -5.29
C GLY A 319 -1.07 2.11 -4.85
N GLU A 320 -1.29 3.30 -5.43
CA GLU A 320 -2.43 4.17 -5.07
C GLU A 320 -3.78 3.61 -5.54
N GLY A 321 -3.81 2.82 -6.61
CA GLY A 321 -5.02 2.20 -7.18
C GLY A 321 -5.48 0.91 -6.50
N TRP A 322 -4.87 0.57 -5.36
CA TRP A 322 -5.20 -0.61 -4.56
C TRP A 322 -6.25 -0.30 -3.46
N LEU A 323 -6.56 0.99 -3.23
CA LEU A 323 -7.58 1.51 -2.32
C LEU A 323 -8.74 2.12 -3.11
#